data_AF-A0A941F7L6-F1
#
_entry.id   AF-A0A941F7L6-F1
#
_cell.length_a   1.000
_cell.length_b   1.000
_cell.length_c   1.000
_cell.angle_alpha   90.00
_cell.angle_beta   90.00
_cell.angle_gamma   90.00
#
_symmetry.space_group_name_H-M   'P 1'
#
loop_
_entity.id
_entity.type
_entity.pdbx_description
1 polymer ?
#
loop_
_entity_poly.entity_id
_entity_poly.type
_entity_poly.pdbx_seq_one_letter_code
_entity_poly.pdbx_strand_id
1 'polypeptide(L)'
;MKTLKLYVILWALASLLLSCDSSSNNAFELDKPDELPVENYEIYSLAIDELFDAEQIVIAQVSQMNIELEPNSSHHTTLANNNPELSPDLVTDLVTQNQETVVFGEFFDGFGKDIVLLSSDEQNAIFEGPELNESWNDFYKKYSKSNGIISLSQIGFNRANNQAVFEMVHMAASLAATGSII
;
A
#
# COMPACT_ATOMS: atom_id res chain seq x y z
N MET A 1 28.02 -59.58 3.95
CA MET A 1 27.20 -58.85 4.94
C MET A 1 27.78 -57.52 5.43
N LYS A 2 29.11 -57.29 5.43
CA LYS A 2 29.69 -55.99 5.87
C LYS A 2 29.48 -54.84 4.86
N THR A 3 29.43 -55.13 3.56
CA THR A 3 29.23 -54.13 2.49
C THR A 3 27.81 -53.56 2.45
N LEU A 4 26.78 -54.36 2.77
CA LEU A 4 25.38 -53.92 2.77
C LEU A 4 25.09 -52.85 3.84
N LYS A 5 25.77 -52.92 4.99
CA LYS A 5 25.63 -51.92 6.07
C LYS A 5 26.21 -50.56 5.69
N LEU A 6 27.23 -50.52 4.82
CA LEU A 6 27.88 -49.28 4.41
C LEU A 6 26.99 -48.46 3.45
N TYR A 7 26.27 -49.14 2.55
CA TYR A 7 25.35 -48.48 1.61
C TYR A 7 24.13 -47.88 2.30
N VAL A 8 23.59 -48.54 3.34
CA VAL A 8 22.43 -48.02 4.09
C VAL A 8 22.80 -46.74 4.86
N ILE A 9 24.02 -46.65 5.37
CA ILE A 9 24.50 -45.44 6.08
C ILE A 9 24.75 -44.29 5.09
N LEU A 10 25.31 -44.58 3.90
CA LEU A 10 25.52 -43.55 2.88
C LEU A 10 24.19 -42.98 2.35
N TRP A 11 23.15 -43.80 2.23
CA TRP A 11 21.83 -43.36 1.76
C TRP A 11 21.12 -42.49 2.79
N ALA A 12 21.22 -42.84 4.08
CA ALA A 12 20.66 -42.03 5.17
C ALA A 12 21.36 -40.66 5.33
N LEU A 13 22.67 -40.58 5.05
CA LEU A 13 23.39 -39.29 5.05
C LEU A 13 23.01 -38.42 3.85
N ALA A 14 22.76 -39.01 2.67
CA ALA A 14 22.35 -38.28 1.48
C ALA A 14 20.94 -37.68 1.62
N SER A 15 20.02 -38.34 2.35
CA SER A 15 18.69 -37.80 2.62
C SER A 15 18.68 -36.60 3.57
N LEU A 16 19.70 -36.45 4.42
CA LEU A 16 19.81 -35.29 5.32
C LEU A 16 20.35 -34.04 4.61
N LEU A 17 21.03 -34.19 3.47
CA LEU A 17 21.55 -33.08 2.67
C LEU A 17 20.51 -32.50 1.68
N LEU A 18 19.37 -33.16 1.50
CA LEU A 18 18.24 -32.67 0.70
C LEU A 18 17.16 -31.98 1.54
N SER A 19 17.34 -31.90 2.86
CA SER A 19 16.55 -30.98 3.70
C SER A 19 17.10 -29.56 3.54
N CYS A 20 17.08 -29.08 2.30
CA CYS A 20 17.23 -27.67 2.01
C CYS A 20 15.99 -27.01 2.57
N ASP A 21 16.18 -26.31 3.68
CA ASP A 21 15.16 -25.50 4.34
C ASP A 21 14.67 -24.48 3.31
N SER A 22 13.57 -24.81 2.62
CA SER A 22 12.93 -23.94 1.64
C SER A 22 12.12 -22.86 2.34
N SER A 23 12.63 -22.34 3.46
CA SER A 23 12.28 -21.01 3.93
C SER A 23 12.90 -20.02 2.95
N SER A 24 12.34 -19.99 1.74
CA SER A 24 12.53 -18.89 0.84
C SER A 24 11.96 -17.66 1.55
N ASN A 25 12.83 -16.95 2.27
CA ASN A 25 12.68 -15.54 2.57
C ASN A 25 12.57 -14.82 1.22
N ASN A 26 11.44 -14.97 0.55
CA ASN A 26 11.06 -14.15 -0.57
C ASN A 26 10.69 -12.82 0.05
N ALA A 27 11.71 -12.03 0.37
CA ALA A 27 11.53 -10.61 0.54
C ALA A 27 10.97 -10.13 -0.80
N PHE A 28 9.73 -9.66 -0.78
CA PHE A 28 9.13 -9.06 -1.95
C PHE A 28 9.93 -7.78 -2.24
N GLU A 29 10.48 -7.70 -3.45
CA GLU A 29 11.18 -6.48 -3.88
C GLU A 29 10.14 -5.40 -4.18
N LEU A 30 10.49 -4.16 -3.86
CA LEU A 30 9.69 -3.00 -4.25
C LEU A 30 9.86 -2.76 -5.76
N ASP A 31 8.78 -2.38 -6.41
CA ASP A 31 8.84 -1.92 -7.80
C ASP A 31 9.68 -0.65 -7.90
N LYS A 32 10.28 -0.40 -9.07
CA LYS A 32 11.04 0.83 -9.30
C LYS A 32 10.09 2.03 -9.17
N PRO A 33 10.37 3.00 -8.28
CA PRO A 33 9.49 4.14 -8.09
C PRO A 33 9.51 5.08 -9.29
N ASP A 34 8.36 5.72 -9.53
CA ASP A 34 8.23 6.82 -10.48
C ASP A 34 8.82 8.11 -9.91
N GLU A 35 9.23 9.00 -10.80
CA GLU A 35 9.77 10.32 -10.43
C GLU A 35 8.62 11.26 -10.07
N LEU A 36 8.33 11.37 -8.77
CA LEU A 36 7.35 12.31 -8.23
C LEU A 36 8.04 13.53 -7.58
N PRO A 37 7.42 14.73 -7.63
CA PRO A 37 7.90 15.88 -6.87
C PRO A 37 7.99 15.58 -5.37
N VAL A 38 9.03 16.09 -4.71
CA VAL A 38 9.21 15.94 -3.24
C VAL A 38 8.01 16.51 -2.47
N GLU A 39 7.45 17.62 -2.95
CA GLU A 39 6.29 18.28 -2.36
C GLU A 39 5.06 17.36 -2.29
N ASN A 40 4.92 16.39 -3.22
CA ASN A 40 3.83 15.40 -3.13
C ASN A 40 4.01 14.51 -1.89
N TYR A 41 5.23 14.04 -1.63
CA TYR A 41 5.52 13.23 -0.45
C TYR A 41 5.33 14.03 0.84
N GLU A 42 5.69 15.31 0.87
CA GLU A 42 5.45 16.19 2.03
C GLU A 42 3.94 16.33 2.33
N ILE A 43 3.11 16.52 1.29
CA ILE A 43 1.65 16.60 1.43
C ILE A 43 1.06 15.27 1.93
N TYR A 44 1.46 14.14 1.33
CA TYR A 44 0.99 12.82 1.78
C TYR A 44 1.41 12.54 3.23
N SER A 45 2.66 12.84 3.55
CA SER A 45 3.24 12.63 4.88
C SER A 45 2.45 13.42 5.93
N LEU A 46 2.18 14.71 5.68
CA LEU A 46 1.38 15.55 6.57
C LEU A 46 -0.01 14.95 6.84
N ALA A 47 -0.72 14.52 5.79
CA ALA A 47 -2.06 13.93 5.95
C ALA A 47 -2.02 12.60 6.72
N ILE A 48 -1.01 11.76 6.45
CA ILE A 48 -0.83 10.49 7.16
C ILE A 48 -0.59 10.73 8.65
N ASP A 49 0.21 11.75 9.00
CA ASP A 49 0.48 12.04 10.40
C ASP A 49 -0.74 12.49 11.18
N GLU A 50 -1.52 13.38 10.57
CA GLU A 50 -2.71 13.95 11.18
C GLU A 50 -3.82 12.91 11.38
N LEU A 51 -3.94 11.97 10.43
CA LEU A 51 -5.08 11.05 10.39
C LEU A 51 -4.81 9.69 11.05
N PHE A 52 -3.56 9.25 11.16
CA PHE A 52 -3.24 7.91 11.67
C PHE A 52 -2.26 7.92 12.84
N ASP A 53 -2.69 7.36 13.96
CA ASP A 53 -1.89 7.15 15.17
C ASP A 53 -1.51 5.66 15.29
N ALA A 54 -0.52 5.22 14.50
CA ALA A 54 0.07 3.89 14.60
C ALA A 54 1.60 3.97 14.62
N GLU A 55 2.25 3.03 15.32
CA GLU A 55 3.72 2.96 15.38
C GLU A 55 4.32 2.61 14.02
N GLN A 56 3.61 1.80 13.23
CA GLN A 56 3.97 1.43 11.87
C GLN A 56 2.85 1.80 10.90
N ILE A 57 3.21 2.44 9.78
CA ILE A 57 2.31 2.81 8.69
C ILE A 57 2.66 1.95 7.48
N VAL A 58 1.68 1.22 6.96
CA VAL A 58 1.84 0.43 5.74
C VAL A 58 1.08 1.11 4.61
N ILE A 59 1.78 1.47 3.54
CA ILE A 59 1.22 2.18 2.39
C ILE A 59 1.31 1.27 1.18
N ALA A 60 0.22 1.10 0.43
CA ALA A 60 0.25 0.43 -0.86
C ALA A 60 1.19 1.19 -1.81
N GLN A 61 2.14 0.48 -2.43
CA GLN A 61 3.16 1.13 -3.25
C GLN A 61 2.56 1.78 -4.51
N VAL A 62 1.49 1.21 -5.06
CA VAL A 62 0.86 1.70 -6.28
C VAL A 62 -0.32 2.61 -5.94
N SER A 63 -0.37 3.79 -6.57
CA SER A 63 -1.47 4.72 -6.37
C SER A 63 -2.79 4.16 -6.87
N GLN A 64 -3.89 4.44 -6.17
CA GLN A 64 -5.22 4.01 -6.57
C GLN A 64 -6.27 5.08 -6.26
N MET A 65 -7.17 5.30 -7.22
CA MET A 65 -8.39 6.08 -7.04
C MET A 65 -9.58 5.12 -7.02
N ASN A 66 -10.37 5.14 -5.96
CA ASN A 66 -11.55 4.28 -5.79
C ASN A 66 -12.87 5.07 -5.86
N ILE A 67 -12.81 6.39 -5.72
CA ILE A 67 -13.99 7.26 -5.82
C ILE A 67 -14.14 7.79 -7.25
N GLU A 68 -15.33 7.60 -7.83
CA GLU A 68 -15.68 8.18 -9.12
C GLU A 68 -16.02 9.68 -8.97
N LEU A 69 -15.12 10.55 -9.44
CA LEU A 69 -15.26 12.02 -9.35
C LEU A 69 -15.60 12.68 -10.69
N GLU A 70 -16.21 11.94 -11.62
CA GLU A 70 -16.72 12.51 -12.87
C GLU A 70 -17.67 13.70 -12.60
N PRO A 71 -17.72 14.74 -13.46
CA PRO A 71 -18.49 15.97 -13.22
C PRO A 71 -19.97 15.78 -12.88
N ASN A 72 -20.55 14.64 -13.28
CA ASN A 72 -21.96 14.30 -13.05
C ASN A 72 -22.16 13.30 -11.90
N SER A 73 -21.12 12.92 -11.17
CA SER A 73 -21.22 11.97 -10.05
C SER A 73 -21.81 12.64 -8.80
N SER A 74 -22.46 11.84 -7.96
CA SER A 74 -22.93 12.32 -6.65
C SER A 74 -21.77 12.77 -5.77
N HIS A 75 -20.62 12.11 -5.87
CA HIS A 75 -19.42 12.46 -5.11
C HIS A 75 -18.86 13.82 -5.53
N HIS A 76 -18.77 14.10 -6.83
CA HIS A 76 -18.37 15.42 -7.34
C HIS A 76 -19.31 16.52 -6.82
N THR A 77 -20.62 16.28 -6.90
CA THR A 77 -21.63 17.24 -6.43
C THR A 77 -21.53 17.49 -4.92
N THR A 78 -21.36 16.42 -4.12
CA THR A 78 -21.19 16.55 -2.66
C THR A 78 -19.91 17.27 -2.30
N LEU A 79 -18.78 16.97 -2.97
CA LEU A 79 -17.49 17.62 -2.74
C LEU A 79 -17.59 19.13 -3.02
N ALA A 80 -18.17 19.52 -4.16
CA ALA A 80 -18.34 20.92 -4.54
C ALA A 80 -19.29 21.69 -3.60
N ASN A 81 -20.37 21.05 -3.14
CA ASN A 81 -21.34 21.70 -2.24
C ASN A 81 -20.80 21.87 -0.82
N ASN A 82 -20.00 20.92 -0.33
CA ASN A 82 -19.45 20.97 1.02
C ASN A 82 -18.22 21.87 1.13
N ASN A 83 -17.54 22.16 0.02
CA ASN A 83 -16.32 22.94 -0.02
C ASN A 83 -16.38 23.99 -1.15
N PRO A 84 -17.27 25.00 -1.03
CA PRO A 84 -17.50 26.01 -2.08
C PRO A 84 -16.27 26.86 -2.42
N GLU A 85 -15.23 26.83 -1.59
CA GLU A 85 -13.94 27.49 -1.79
C GLU A 85 -12.93 26.66 -2.62
N LEU A 86 -13.22 25.39 -2.89
CA LEU A 86 -12.38 24.58 -3.77
C LEU A 86 -12.46 25.11 -5.20
N SER A 87 -11.29 25.29 -5.81
CA SER A 87 -11.23 25.68 -7.21
C SER A 87 -11.82 24.56 -8.09
N PRO A 88 -12.70 24.88 -9.06
CA PRO A 88 -13.34 23.86 -9.90
C PRO A 88 -12.38 23.03 -10.76
N ASP A 89 -11.18 23.56 -11.04
CA ASP A 89 -10.14 22.87 -11.81
C ASP A 89 -9.42 21.77 -11.01
N LEU A 90 -9.49 21.83 -9.68
CA LEU A 90 -8.82 20.90 -8.76
C LEU A 90 -9.31 19.46 -8.91
N VAL A 91 -10.63 19.27 -9.00
CA VAL A 91 -11.23 17.94 -9.23
C VAL A 91 -10.95 17.43 -10.65
N THR A 92 -10.93 18.35 -11.62
CA THR A 92 -10.60 18.00 -13.01
C THR A 92 -9.14 17.51 -13.09
N ASP A 93 -8.21 18.20 -12.43
CA ASP A 93 -6.81 17.80 -12.38
C ASP A 93 -6.67 16.46 -11.63
N LEU A 94 -7.32 16.29 -10.48
CA LEU A 94 -7.31 15.02 -9.74
C LEU A 94 -7.72 13.82 -10.61
N VAL A 95 -8.85 13.93 -11.32
CA VAL A 95 -9.32 12.88 -12.24
C VAL A 95 -8.32 12.67 -13.37
N THR A 96 -7.70 13.73 -13.87
CA THR A 96 -6.71 13.66 -14.97
C THR A 96 -5.43 12.95 -14.51
N GLN A 97 -4.87 13.31 -13.36
CA GLN A 97 -3.65 12.70 -12.83
C GLN A 97 -3.85 11.21 -12.56
N ASN A 98 -5.05 10.80 -12.11
CA ASN A 98 -5.36 9.41 -11.77
C ASN A 98 -5.86 8.56 -12.95
N GLN A 99 -5.69 9.02 -14.20
CA GLN A 99 -5.91 8.16 -15.38
C GLN A 99 -4.84 7.06 -15.50
N GLU A 100 -3.67 7.29 -14.92
CA GLU A 100 -2.59 6.33 -14.80
C GLU A 100 -2.22 6.14 -13.32
N THR A 101 -1.64 5.00 -12.99
CA THR A 101 -1.13 4.73 -11.64
C THR A 101 0.36 5.06 -11.57
N VAL A 102 0.83 5.51 -10.41
CA VAL A 102 2.26 5.68 -10.12
C VAL A 102 2.72 4.72 -9.03
N VAL A 103 3.99 4.39 -9.07
CA VAL A 103 4.70 3.60 -8.06
C VAL A 103 5.41 4.57 -7.11
N PHE A 104 4.96 4.63 -5.85
CA PHE A 104 5.59 5.43 -4.82
C PHE A 104 6.97 4.88 -4.43
N GLY A 105 7.87 5.81 -4.07
CA GLY A 105 9.17 5.51 -3.47
C GLY A 105 9.19 5.77 -1.96
N GLU A 106 10.30 5.41 -1.33
CA GLU A 106 10.49 5.47 0.14
C GLU A 106 10.76 6.91 0.66
N PHE A 107 10.09 7.91 0.09
CA PHE A 107 10.28 9.33 0.39
C PHE A 107 9.23 9.90 1.35
N PHE A 108 8.38 9.06 1.95
CA PHE A 108 7.50 9.45 3.04
C PHE A 108 8.32 9.70 4.30
N ASP A 109 8.16 10.85 4.94
CA ASP A 109 8.95 11.23 6.11
C ASP A 109 8.09 11.89 7.21
N GLY A 110 8.74 12.39 8.26
CA GLY A 110 8.16 13.48 9.05
C GLY A 110 7.79 13.22 10.52
N PHE A 111 7.59 11.98 10.98
CA PHE A 111 6.82 11.79 12.24
C PHE A 111 7.32 10.73 13.22
N GLY A 112 8.52 10.17 13.02
CA GLY A 112 9.08 9.15 13.91
C GLY A 112 8.32 7.81 13.91
N LYS A 113 7.45 7.59 12.91
CA LYS A 113 6.72 6.35 12.64
C LYS A 113 7.54 5.47 11.69
N ASP A 114 7.39 4.15 11.80
CA ASP A 114 7.98 3.19 10.87
C ASP A 114 7.12 3.11 9.60
N ILE A 115 7.58 3.63 8.47
CA ILE A 115 6.82 3.62 7.21
C ILE A 115 7.32 2.49 6.32
N VAL A 116 6.38 1.66 5.86
CA VAL A 116 6.64 0.53 4.97
C VAL A 116 5.79 0.63 3.72
N LEU A 117 6.40 0.43 2.56
CA LEU A 117 5.69 0.27 1.30
C LEU A 117 5.35 -1.21 1.07
N LEU A 118 4.10 -1.47 0.71
CA LEU A 118 3.58 -2.78 0.37
C LEU A 118 3.54 -2.92 -1.15
N SER A 119 4.45 -3.71 -1.72
CA SER A 119 4.45 -3.96 -3.17
C SER A 119 3.20 -4.76 -3.59
N SER A 120 2.83 -4.66 -4.86
CA SER A 120 1.68 -5.40 -5.38
C SER A 120 1.85 -6.91 -5.27
N ASP A 121 3.05 -7.43 -5.50
CA ASP A 121 3.36 -8.86 -5.34
C ASP A 121 3.18 -9.33 -3.89
N GLU A 122 3.60 -8.51 -2.93
CA GLU A 122 3.39 -8.83 -1.52
C GLU A 122 1.91 -8.79 -1.14
N GLN A 123 1.21 -7.73 -1.56
CA GLN A 123 -0.22 -7.58 -1.30
C GLN A 123 -0.99 -8.78 -1.86
N ASN A 124 -0.71 -9.18 -3.11
CA ASN A 124 -1.31 -10.35 -3.72
C ASN A 124 -0.99 -11.61 -2.92
N ALA A 125 0.27 -11.83 -2.54
CA ALA A 125 0.65 -13.01 -1.75
C ALA A 125 -0.07 -13.08 -0.39
N ILE A 126 -0.37 -11.95 0.25
CA ILE A 126 -1.13 -11.90 1.51
C ILE A 126 -2.62 -12.17 1.28
N PHE A 127 -3.21 -11.59 0.21
CA PHE A 127 -4.67 -11.53 0.02
C PHE A 127 -5.24 -12.46 -1.07
N GLU A 128 -4.42 -13.29 -1.72
CA GLU A 128 -4.88 -14.30 -2.70
C GLU A 128 -5.61 -15.51 -2.08
N GLY A 129 -5.55 -15.65 -0.75
CA GLY A 129 -6.21 -16.74 -0.02
C GLY A 129 -7.75 -16.70 -0.14
N PRO A 130 -8.44 -17.86 0.00
CA PRO A 130 -9.90 -17.92 -0.10
C PRO A 130 -10.63 -17.24 1.07
N GLU A 131 -9.96 -17.08 2.22
CA GLU A 131 -10.55 -16.56 3.45
C GLU A 131 -9.93 -15.19 3.81
N LEU A 132 -10.63 -14.10 3.46
CA LEU A 132 -10.12 -12.73 3.68
C LEU A 132 -9.75 -12.44 5.14
N ASN A 133 -10.48 -13.02 6.11
CA ASN A 133 -10.16 -12.83 7.53
C ASN A 133 -8.82 -13.49 7.91
N GLU A 134 -8.47 -14.61 7.28
CA GLU A 134 -7.17 -15.26 7.49
C GLU A 134 -6.05 -14.43 6.87
N SER A 135 -6.26 -13.88 5.67
CA SER A 135 -5.31 -12.94 5.03
C SER A 135 -5.03 -11.71 5.90
N TRP A 136 -6.04 -11.12 6.53
CA TRP A 136 -5.82 -10.03 7.48
C TRP A 136 -5.04 -10.48 8.73
N ASN A 137 -5.27 -11.70 9.23
CA ASN A 137 -4.45 -12.23 10.32
C ASN A 137 -2.99 -12.39 9.89
N ASP A 138 -2.73 -12.82 8.65
CA ASP A 138 -1.38 -12.95 8.11
C ASP A 138 -0.72 -11.60 7.89
N PHE A 139 -1.47 -10.60 7.41
CA PHE A 139 -1.04 -9.20 7.37
C PHE A 139 -0.57 -8.74 8.76
N TYR A 140 -1.39 -8.88 9.79
CA TYR A 140 -1.04 -8.43 11.14
C TYR A 140 0.02 -9.29 11.84
N LYS A 141 0.27 -10.54 11.41
CA LYS A 141 1.45 -11.29 11.86
C LYS A 141 2.74 -10.65 11.36
N LYS A 142 2.75 -10.15 10.12
CA LYS A 142 3.92 -9.48 9.53
C LYS A 142 4.03 -8.02 9.99
N TYR A 143 2.91 -7.29 10.00
CA TYR A 143 2.80 -5.87 10.32
C TYR A 143 2.08 -5.64 11.65
N SER A 144 2.58 -6.27 12.72
CA SER A 144 1.94 -6.29 14.05
C SER A 144 1.78 -4.93 14.74
N LYS A 145 2.47 -3.91 14.24
CA LYS A 145 2.43 -2.53 14.74
C LYS A 145 1.58 -1.60 13.87
N SER A 146 1.07 -2.11 12.75
CA SER A 146 0.18 -1.39 11.86
C SER A 146 -1.27 -1.52 12.30
N ASN A 147 -2.08 -0.52 11.96
CA ASN A 147 -3.53 -0.55 12.09
C ASN A 147 -4.26 -0.80 10.75
N GLY A 148 -3.53 -1.12 9.68
CA GLY A 148 -4.11 -1.39 8.37
C GLY A 148 -3.17 -1.07 7.19
N ILE A 149 -3.75 -0.92 6.02
CA ILE A 149 -3.08 -0.52 4.78
C ILE A 149 -3.69 0.81 4.32
N ILE A 150 -2.84 1.78 4.00
CA ILE A 150 -3.22 3.05 3.38
C ILE A 150 -3.01 2.94 1.88
N SER A 151 -4.03 3.30 1.09
CA SER A 151 -3.93 3.51 -0.35
C SER A 151 -4.12 4.99 -0.65
N LEU A 152 -3.34 5.53 -1.58
CA LEU A 152 -3.30 6.94 -1.95
C LEU A 152 -3.55 7.08 -3.44
N SER A 153 -4.34 8.07 -3.85
CA SER A 153 -4.36 8.50 -5.24
C SER A 153 -3.20 9.47 -5.53
N GLN A 154 -2.96 9.75 -6.80
CA GLN A 154 -2.16 10.92 -7.18
C GLN A 154 -2.83 12.22 -6.73
N ILE A 155 -2.03 13.27 -6.50
CA ILE A 155 -2.51 14.60 -6.09
C ILE A 155 -2.92 15.40 -7.33
N GLY A 156 -4.11 15.98 -7.29
CA GLY A 156 -4.52 17.05 -8.17
C GLY A 156 -4.21 18.42 -7.58
N PHE A 157 -3.76 19.36 -8.39
CA PHE A 157 -3.50 20.75 -7.99
C PHE A 157 -4.42 21.71 -8.75
N ASN A 158 -4.79 22.82 -8.11
CA ASN A 158 -5.40 23.92 -8.85
C ASN A 158 -4.34 24.68 -9.68
N ARG A 159 -4.76 25.49 -10.65
CA ARG A 159 -3.83 26.26 -11.50
C ARG A 159 -2.89 27.20 -10.76
N ALA A 160 -3.25 27.62 -9.54
CA ALA A 160 -2.44 28.50 -8.73
C ALA A 160 -1.39 27.75 -7.88
N ASN A 161 -1.40 26.41 -7.90
CA ASN A 161 -0.59 25.53 -7.06
C ASN A 161 -0.62 25.91 -5.58
N ASN A 162 -1.79 26.33 -5.09
CA ASN A 162 -1.99 26.68 -3.68
C ASN A 162 -3.12 25.89 -3.01
N GLN A 163 -3.76 24.99 -3.76
CA GLN A 163 -4.68 24.00 -3.26
C GLN A 163 -4.31 22.66 -3.89
N ALA A 164 -4.35 21.61 -3.08
CA ALA A 164 -4.12 20.23 -3.47
C ALA A 164 -5.33 19.38 -3.06
N VAL A 165 -5.56 18.29 -3.77
CA VAL A 165 -6.57 17.29 -3.40
C VAL A 165 -6.09 15.90 -3.76
N PHE A 166 -6.46 14.91 -2.95
CA PHE A 166 -6.25 13.51 -3.29
C PHE A 166 -7.21 12.61 -2.52
N GLU A 167 -7.35 11.37 -2.97
CA GLU A 167 -8.07 10.33 -2.24
C GLU A 167 -7.10 9.54 -1.36
N MET A 168 -7.55 9.27 -0.13
CA MET A 168 -6.86 8.40 0.80
C MET A 168 -7.85 7.36 1.33
N VAL A 169 -7.48 6.08 1.25
CA VAL A 169 -8.28 4.96 1.74
C VAL A 169 -7.47 4.18 2.77
N HIS A 170 -8.08 3.91 3.92
CA HIS A 170 -7.53 3.04 4.97
C HIS A 170 -8.36 1.78 5.09
N MET A 171 -7.70 0.63 4.99
CA MET A 171 -8.30 -0.70 5.15
C MET A 171 -7.69 -1.37 6.39
N ALA A 172 -8.53 -1.82 7.32
CA ALA A 172 -8.10 -2.44 8.57
C ALA A 172 -8.62 -3.89 8.75
N ALA A 173 -9.63 -4.30 8.00
CA ALA A 173 -10.16 -5.67 8.00
C ALA A 173 -11.01 -5.92 6.74
N SER A 174 -11.48 -7.16 6.58
CA SER A 174 -12.30 -7.60 5.43
C SER A 174 -13.57 -6.76 5.21
N LEU A 175 -14.12 -6.17 6.27
CA LEU A 175 -15.31 -5.31 6.25
C LEU A 175 -15.06 -3.94 6.92
N ALA A 176 -13.79 -3.57 7.15
CA ALA A 176 -13.43 -2.32 7.78
C ALA A 176 -12.52 -1.52 6.85
N ALA A 177 -13.13 -0.60 6.10
CA ALA A 177 -12.44 0.37 5.28
C ALA A 177 -13.07 1.75 5.46
N THR A 178 -12.24 2.78 5.41
CA THR A 178 -12.66 4.19 5.40
C THR A 178 -11.92 4.91 4.27
N GLY A 179 -12.60 5.83 3.60
CA GLY A 179 -12.03 6.59 2.49
C GLY A 179 -12.41 8.05 2.61
N SER A 180 -11.50 8.94 2.24
CA SER A 180 -11.68 10.39 2.30
C SER A 180 -11.05 11.05 1.09
N ILE A 181 -11.66 12.15 0.64
CA ILE A 181 -10.99 13.13 -0.21
C ILE A 181 -10.38 14.16 0.75
N ILE A 182 -9.06 14.31 0.68
CA ILE A 182 -8.26 15.25 1.47
C ILE A 182 -8.04 16.51 0.65
#